data_AF-A0A5C3PVX2-F1
#
_entry.id   AF-A0A5C3PVX2-F1
#
_cell.length_a   1.000
_cell.length_b   1.000
_cell.length_c   1.000
_cell.angle_alpha   90.00
_cell.angle_beta   90.00
_cell.angle_gamma   90.00
#
_symmetry.space_group_name_H-M   'P 1'
#
loop_
_entity.id
_entity.type
_entity.pdbx_description
1 polymer ?
#
loop_
_entity_poly.entity_id
_entity_poly.type
_entity_poly.pdbx_seq_one_letter_code
_entity_poly.pdbx_strand_id
1 'polypeptide(L)'
;MSVMLDLTDHTRPYLSATQVLGNDYILRRVFNTHYQDFAVKRLNIDDLARCARVCRAFSGPALSVLWRELTSILPVWHLLSPAGLSYPRKASLAQVDEYCAAILGAETYRDAVRWERFRSYTSYVRVLSRNGPIGKNIPRLFSLFHREFPEISIFPSLCRLRWTPLDGDETQFTALFSSNLADLDLDLN
;
A
#
# COMPACT_ATOMS: atom_id res chain seq x y z
N MET A 1 -31.98 -20.01 -52.15
CA MET A 1 -31.91 -18.74 -51.41
C MET A 1 -32.08 -19.11 -49.93
N SER A 2 -31.03 -19.34 -49.13
CA SER A 2 -29.95 -18.43 -48.69
C SER A 2 -30.54 -17.12 -48.13
N VAL A 3 -30.38 -16.68 -46.89
CA VAL A 3 -29.43 -17.03 -45.80
C VAL A 3 -30.16 -16.77 -44.47
N MET A 4 -30.00 -17.70 -43.52
CA MET A 4 -30.39 -17.56 -42.12
C MET A 4 -29.36 -16.63 -41.46
N LEU A 5 -29.79 -15.42 -41.07
CA LEU A 5 -28.96 -14.43 -40.40
C LEU A 5 -28.55 -14.98 -39.03
N ASP A 6 -27.31 -15.45 -38.97
CA ASP A 6 -26.62 -15.84 -37.75
C ASP A 6 -26.34 -14.56 -36.95
N LEU A 7 -27.19 -14.29 -35.96
CA LEU A 7 -26.96 -13.27 -34.95
C LEU A 7 -25.80 -13.73 -34.07
N THR A 8 -24.60 -13.30 -34.41
CA THR A 8 -23.42 -13.47 -33.57
C THR A 8 -23.65 -12.74 -32.24
N ASP A 9 -23.94 -13.53 -31.21
CA ASP A 9 -24.00 -13.15 -29.80
C ASP A 9 -22.62 -12.65 -29.34
N HIS A 10 -22.37 -11.35 -29.53
CA HIS A 10 -21.15 -10.66 -29.09
C HIS A 10 -21.09 -10.42 -27.57
N THR A 11 -21.98 -11.03 -26.78
CA THR A 11 -22.14 -10.75 -25.35
C THR A 11 -21.50 -11.78 -24.42
N ARG A 12 -20.91 -12.86 -24.93
CA ARG A 12 -20.11 -13.78 -24.11
C ARG A 12 -18.66 -13.28 -24.04
N PRO A 13 -18.17 -12.72 -22.91
CA PRO A 13 -16.74 -12.55 -22.73
C PRO A 13 -16.08 -13.92 -22.94
N TYR A 14 -15.12 -13.97 -23.87
CA TYR A 14 -14.37 -15.18 -24.19
C TYR A 14 -13.98 -15.88 -22.88
N LEU A 15 -14.33 -17.16 -22.74
CA LEU A 15 -14.12 -17.95 -21.51
C LEU A 15 -12.70 -17.77 -20.93
N SER A 16 -11.71 -17.59 -21.80
CA SER A 16 -10.33 -17.27 -21.48
C SER A 16 -10.14 -15.92 -20.76
N ALA A 17 -10.78 -14.85 -21.22
CA ALA A 17 -10.70 -13.54 -20.58
C ALA A 17 -11.33 -13.58 -19.18
N THR A 18 -12.49 -14.22 -19.03
CA THR A 18 -13.14 -14.40 -17.72
C THR A 18 -12.28 -15.24 -16.77
N GLN A 19 -11.64 -16.30 -17.27
CA GLN A 19 -10.71 -17.11 -16.48
C GLN A 19 -9.47 -16.33 -16.03
N VAL A 20 -8.89 -15.50 -16.90
CA VAL A 20 -7.74 -14.65 -16.54
C VAL A 20 -8.13 -13.59 -15.52
N LEU A 21 -9.27 -12.93 -15.71
CA LEU A 21 -9.78 -11.92 -14.77
C LEU A 21 -10.19 -12.52 -13.42
N GLY A 22 -10.52 -13.81 -13.37
CA GLY A 22 -10.79 -14.53 -12.13
C GLY A 22 -9.54 -15.05 -11.41
N ASN A 23 -8.37 -15.01 -12.05
CA ASN A 23 -7.16 -15.61 -11.51
C ASN A 23 -6.21 -14.55 -10.91
N ASP A 24 -6.30 -14.37 -9.58
CA ASP A 24 -5.47 -13.43 -8.82
C ASP A 24 -3.96 -13.66 -9.02
N TYR A 25 -3.52 -14.92 -9.12
CA TYR A 25 -2.10 -15.23 -9.37
C TYR A 25 -1.63 -14.70 -10.73
N ILE A 26 -2.42 -14.91 -11.79
CA ILE A 26 -2.10 -14.41 -13.14
C ILE A 26 -2.09 -12.88 -13.13
N LEU A 27 -3.10 -12.24 -12.54
CA LEU A 27 -3.19 -10.78 -12.48
C LEU A 27 -2.03 -10.16 -11.70
N ARG A 28 -1.69 -10.73 -10.52
CA ARG A 28 -0.50 -10.29 -9.76
C ARG A 28 0.76 -10.48 -10.58
N ARG A 29 0.90 -11.60 -11.30
CA ARG A 29 2.05 -11.83 -12.15
C ARG A 29 2.11 -10.77 -13.25
N VAL A 30 1.02 -10.48 -13.95
CA VAL A 30 0.94 -9.42 -14.97
C VAL A 30 1.37 -8.07 -14.41
N PHE A 31 0.80 -7.65 -13.27
CA PHE A 31 1.15 -6.36 -12.66
C PHE A 31 2.57 -6.31 -12.09
N ASN A 32 3.11 -7.47 -11.71
CA ASN A 32 4.47 -7.62 -11.20
C ASN A 32 5.50 -7.99 -12.29
N THR A 33 5.09 -8.15 -13.55
CA THR A 33 5.98 -8.72 -14.56
C THR A 33 7.14 -7.76 -14.82
N HIS A 34 8.34 -8.22 -14.50
CA HIS A 34 9.60 -7.68 -14.95
C HIS A 34 9.97 -8.42 -16.23
N TYR A 35 9.75 -7.84 -17.40
CA TYR A 35 10.30 -8.43 -18.62
C TYR A 35 11.71 -7.89 -18.82
N GLN A 36 12.72 -8.74 -18.64
CA GLN A 36 14.11 -8.40 -18.91
C GLN A 36 14.48 -8.52 -20.40
N ASP A 37 13.67 -9.22 -21.23
CA ASP A 37 14.11 -9.58 -22.58
C ASP A 37 13.43 -8.86 -23.76
N PHE A 38 12.28 -8.21 -23.61
CA PHE A 38 11.63 -7.51 -24.72
C PHE A 38 10.82 -6.33 -24.23
N ALA A 39 11.37 -5.12 -24.36
CA ALA A 39 10.74 -3.79 -24.52
C ALA A 39 9.46 -3.37 -23.74
N VAL A 40 8.92 -4.16 -22.81
CA VAL A 40 7.75 -3.80 -22.01
C VAL A 40 8.24 -3.07 -20.76
N LYS A 41 8.04 -1.75 -20.73
CA LYS A 41 8.30 -0.94 -19.55
C LYS A 41 7.51 -1.50 -18.36
N ARG A 42 8.16 -1.55 -17.19
CA ARG A 42 7.48 -1.76 -15.90
C ARG A 42 6.31 -0.77 -15.82
N LEU A 43 5.14 -1.26 -15.40
CA LEU A 43 4.06 -0.36 -14.98
C LEU A 43 4.61 0.52 -13.87
N ASN A 44 4.55 1.83 -14.05
CA ASN A 44 4.93 2.75 -13.00
C ASN A 44 3.81 2.83 -11.94
N ILE A 45 4.07 3.57 -10.87
CA ILE A 45 3.13 3.76 -9.75
C ILE A 45 1.79 4.33 -10.25
N ASP A 46 1.81 5.26 -11.21
CA ASP A 46 0.59 5.87 -11.76
C ASP A 46 -0.22 4.86 -12.58
N ASP A 47 0.45 4.00 -13.36
CA ASP A 47 -0.21 2.97 -14.15
C ASP A 47 -0.88 1.94 -13.25
N LEU A 48 -0.21 1.47 -12.19
CA LEU A 48 -0.79 0.56 -11.20
C LEU A 48 -1.99 1.20 -10.49
N ALA A 49 -1.89 2.49 -10.13
CA ALA A 49 -3.00 3.24 -9.53
C ALA A 49 -4.18 3.42 -10.49
N ARG A 50 -3.95 3.52 -11.80
CA ARG A 50 -5.01 3.48 -12.81
C ARG A 50 -5.62 2.09 -12.90
N CYS A 51 -4.80 1.04 -13.03
CA CYS A 51 -5.26 -0.35 -13.10
C CYS A 51 -6.14 -0.75 -11.91
N ALA A 52 -5.76 -0.35 -10.70
CA ALA A 52 -6.54 -0.60 -9.49
C ALA A 52 -7.96 -0.01 -9.52
N ARG A 53 -8.20 1.02 -10.34
CA ARG A 53 -9.47 1.72 -10.47
C ARG A 53 -10.30 1.29 -11.69
N VAL A 54 -9.76 0.44 -12.57
CA VAL A 54 -10.46 0.01 -13.80
C VAL A 54 -11.64 -0.89 -13.47
N CYS A 55 -11.43 -1.95 -12.69
CA CYS A 55 -12.47 -2.90 -12.33
C CYS A 55 -12.17 -3.62 -11.01
N ARG A 56 -13.19 -4.26 -10.44
CA ARG A 56 -13.07 -4.98 -9.16
C ARG A 56 -12.01 -6.09 -9.20
N ALA A 57 -11.92 -6.80 -10.33
CA ALA A 57 -10.94 -7.87 -10.52
C ALA A 57 -9.49 -7.36 -10.47
N PHE A 58 -9.23 -6.14 -10.95
CA PHE A 58 -7.90 -5.56 -10.97
C PHE A 58 -7.52 -4.90 -9.64
N SER A 59 -8.49 -4.41 -8.89
CA SER A 59 -8.28 -3.63 -7.66
C SER A 59 -7.32 -4.32 -6.69
N GLY A 60 -7.64 -5.53 -6.24
CA GLY A 60 -6.80 -6.28 -5.30
C GLY A 60 -5.38 -6.55 -5.83
N PRO A 61 -5.23 -7.23 -6.98
CA PRO A 61 -3.92 -7.51 -7.55
C PRO A 61 -3.06 -6.27 -7.81
N ALA A 62 -3.62 -5.22 -8.39
CA ALA A 62 -2.89 -3.99 -8.69
C ALA A 62 -2.50 -3.23 -7.42
N LEU A 63 -3.39 -3.12 -6.43
CA LEU A 63 -3.07 -2.54 -5.13
C LEU A 63 -1.98 -3.34 -4.41
N SER A 64 -2.02 -4.67 -4.49
CA SER A 64 -1.02 -5.52 -3.85
C SER A 64 0.39 -5.29 -4.39
N VAL A 65 0.53 -4.93 -5.67
CA VAL A 65 1.82 -4.58 -6.28
C VAL A 65 2.18 -3.12 -6.00
N LEU A 66 1.21 -2.20 -6.12
CA LEU A 66 1.40 -0.77 -5.87
C LEU A 66 1.89 -0.48 -4.45
N TRP A 67 1.32 -1.15 -3.44
CA TRP A 67 1.62 -0.94 -2.02
C TRP A 67 2.70 -1.87 -1.48
N ARG A 68 3.26 -2.76 -2.32
CA ARG A 68 4.21 -3.78 -1.88
C ARG A 68 5.46 -3.19 -1.27
N GLU A 69 5.98 -2.14 -1.90
CA GLU A 69 7.25 -1.51 -1.57
C GLU A 69 7.03 -0.02 -1.37
N LEU A 70 7.12 0.43 -0.12
CA LEU A 70 6.92 1.82 0.26
C LEU A 70 8.24 2.45 0.68
N THR A 71 8.56 3.60 0.10
CA THR A 71 9.71 4.43 0.49
C THR A 71 9.38 5.42 1.61
N SER A 72 8.13 5.43 2.07
CA SER A 72 7.67 6.28 3.17
C SER A 72 6.44 5.64 3.79
N ILE A 73 6.27 5.84 5.09
CA ILE A 73 5.10 5.39 5.85
C ILE A 73 3.88 6.32 5.65
N LEU A 74 4.10 7.54 5.17
CA LEU A 74 3.06 8.56 5.03
C LEU A 74 1.85 8.15 4.18
N PRO A 75 1.98 7.41 3.05
CA PRO A 75 0.83 6.94 2.28
C PRO A 75 -0.14 6.09 3.12
N VAL A 76 0.40 5.25 4.00
CA VAL A 76 -0.39 4.38 4.88
C VAL A 76 -1.20 5.22 5.87
N TRP A 77 -0.54 6.18 6.55
CA TRP A 77 -1.26 7.06 7.48
C TRP A 77 -2.21 8.04 6.79
N HIS A 78 -1.98 8.36 5.51
CA HIS A 78 -2.91 9.20 4.75
C HIS A 78 -4.30 8.57 4.62
N LEU A 79 -4.42 7.24 4.72
CA LEU A 79 -5.72 6.56 4.77
C LEU A 79 -6.56 6.97 5.99
N LEU A 80 -5.90 7.47 7.05
CA LEU A 80 -6.48 7.96 8.29
C LEU A 80 -6.46 9.50 8.36
N SER A 81 -6.20 10.18 7.25
CA SER A 81 -6.23 11.65 7.21
C SER A 81 -7.67 12.19 7.22
N PRO A 82 -7.92 13.34 7.88
CA PRO A 82 -9.21 14.03 7.76
C PRO A 82 -9.49 14.42 6.30
N ALA A 83 -10.76 14.53 5.95
CA ALA A 83 -11.17 14.95 4.61
C ALA A 83 -10.61 16.34 4.29
N GLY A 84 -10.02 16.48 3.09
CA GLY A 84 -9.42 17.74 2.63
C GLY A 84 -7.97 17.98 3.05
N LEU A 85 -7.38 17.12 3.89
CA LEU A 85 -5.95 17.22 4.20
C LEU A 85 -5.12 16.85 2.98
N SER A 86 -4.22 17.75 2.56
CA SER A 86 -3.35 17.53 1.40
C SER A 86 -2.17 16.62 1.75
N TYR A 87 -1.83 15.70 0.84
CA TYR A 87 -0.69 14.80 1.01
C TYR A 87 0.66 15.54 0.84
N PRO A 88 1.60 15.41 1.78
CA PRO A 88 2.85 16.18 1.82
C PRO A 88 3.94 15.60 0.88
N ARG A 89 3.78 15.77 -0.44
CA ARG A 89 4.69 15.17 -1.46
C ARG A 89 6.15 15.61 -1.37
N LYS A 90 6.41 16.87 -1.00
CA LYS A 90 7.74 17.49 -0.91
C LYS A 90 7.80 18.43 0.30
N ALA A 91 7.44 17.91 1.45
CA ALA A 91 7.32 18.68 2.68
C ALA A 91 8.65 18.81 3.42
N SER A 92 8.88 19.98 4.00
CA SER A 92 9.85 20.17 5.07
C SER A 92 9.46 19.36 6.31
N LEU A 93 10.41 19.19 7.23
CA LEU A 93 10.19 18.53 8.52
C LEU A 93 8.98 19.11 9.28
N ALA A 94 8.87 20.44 9.36
CA ALA A 94 7.78 21.13 10.03
C ALA A 94 6.41 20.82 9.40
N GLN A 95 6.33 20.75 8.07
CA GLN A 95 5.11 20.41 7.34
C GLN A 95 4.71 18.95 7.54
N VAL A 96 5.67 18.02 7.60
CA VAL A 96 5.39 16.62 7.96
C VAL A 96 4.86 16.52 9.38
N ASP A 97 5.40 17.31 10.30
CA ASP A 97 4.94 17.33 11.69
C ASP A 97 3.52 17.87 11.85
N GLU A 98 3.19 18.96 11.18
CA GLU A 98 1.84 19.53 11.15
C GLU A 98 0.85 18.54 10.52
N TYR A 99 1.25 17.89 9.43
CA TYR A 99 0.46 16.86 8.77
C TYR A 99 0.18 15.66 9.71
N CYS A 100 1.19 15.16 10.42
CA CYS A 100 1.01 14.08 11.39
C CYS A 100 0.17 14.52 12.60
N ALA A 101 0.30 15.77 13.05
CA ALA A 101 -0.55 16.33 14.11
C ALA A 101 -2.03 16.39 13.68
N ALA A 102 -2.31 16.77 12.43
CA ALA A 102 -3.65 16.78 11.88
C ALA A 102 -4.28 15.38 11.82
N ILE A 103 -3.49 14.34 11.48
CA ILE A 103 -3.95 12.95 11.53
C ILE A 103 -4.30 12.53 12.96
N LEU A 104 -3.41 12.83 13.92
CA LEU A 104 -3.63 12.51 15.34
C LEU A 104 -4.91 13.18 15.86
N GLY A 105 -5.09 14.48 15.59
CA GLY A 105 -6.23 15.26 16.09
C GLY A 105 -7.56 14.92 15.42
N ALA A 106 -7.55 14.39 14.20
CA ALA A 106 -8.76 14.00 13.49
C ALA A 106 -9.38 12.70 14.00
N GLU A 107 -8.61 11.89 14.73
CA GLU A 107 -9.04 10.61 15.33
C GLU A 107 -9.77 9.65 14.37
N THR A 108 -9.51 9.74 13.05
CA THR A 108 -10.27 8.94 12.07
C THR A 108 -9.97 7.45 12.13
N TYR A 109 -8.98 7.03 12.92
CA TYR A 109 -8.73 5.64 13.28
C TYR A 109 -9.88 5.02 14.09
N ARG A 110 -10.75 5.82 14.71
CA ARG A 110 -11.98 5.34 15.36
C ARG A 110 -13.12 5.01 14.38
N ASP A 111 -13.01 5.44 13.13
CA ASP A 111 -13.96 5.06 12.06
C ASP A 111 -13.63 3.65 11.57
N ALA A 112 -14.54 2.71 11.84
CA ALA A 112 -14.36 1.30 11.50
C ALA A 112 -14.10 1.05 10.00
N VAL A 113 -14.71 1.83 9.10
CA VAL A 113 -14.54 1.66 7.66
C VAL A 113 -13.15 2.12 7.21
N ARG A 114 -12.69 3.25 7.73
CA ARG A 114 -11.34 3.77 7.46
C ARG A 114 -10.29 2.86 8.07
N TRP A 115 -10.55 2.36 9.27
CA TRP A 115 -9.67 1.42 9.96
C TRP A 115 -9.52 0.10 9.20
N GLU A 116 -10.61 -0.47 8.72
CA GLU A 116 -10.55 -1.72 7.95
C GLU A 116 -9.82 -1.52 6.61
N ARG A 117 -10.01 -0.35 5.97
CA ARG A 117 -9.23 0.01 4.78
C ARG A 117 -7.75 0.15 5.10
N PHE A 118 -7.41 0.80 6.22
CA PHE A 118 -6.04 0.93 6.68
C PHE A 118 -5.39 -0.46 6.84
N ARG A 119 -6.05 -1.37 7.58
CA ARG A 119 -5.57 -2.76 7.79
C ARG A 119 -5.41 -3.54 6.49
N SER A 120 -6.38 -3.43 5.59
CA SER A 120 -6.30 -4.07 4.27
C SER A 120 -5.04 -3.63 3.52
N TYR A 121 -4.72 -2.34 3.56
CA TYR A 121 -3.58 -1.77 2.84
C TYR A 121 -2.24 -2.10 3.51
N THR A 122 -2.18 -2.08 4.85
CA THR A 122 -0.95 -2.47 5.55
C THR A 122 -0.58 -3.94 5.31
N SER A 123 -1.57 -4.81 5.06
CA SER A 123 -1.32 -6.22 4.71
C SER A 123 -0.59 -6.43 3.38
N TYR A 124 -0.62 -5.44 2.47
CA TYR A 124 0.08 -5.50 1.19
C TYR A 124 1.57 -5.14 1.31
N VAL A 125 1.94 -4.37 2.33
CA VAL A 125 3.29 -3.86 2.49
C VAL A 125 4.24 -5.00 2.88
N ARG A 126 5.24 -5.23 2.04
CA ARG A 126 6.30 -6.23 2.24
C ARG A 126 7.65 -5.61 2.47
N VAL A 127 7.90 -4.47 1.83
CA VAL A 127 9.12 -3.69 1.99
C VAL A 127 8.75 -2.30 2.44
N LEU A 128 9.31 -1.88 3.57
CA LEU A 128 9.23 -0.51 4.05
C LEU A 128 10.64 0.03 4.11
N SER A 129 10.91 1.09 3.37
CA SER A 129 12.15 1.85 3.41
C SER A 129 11.87 3.25 3.94
N ARG A 130 12.71 3.75 4.85
CA ARG A 130 12.62 5.11 5.36
C ARG A 130 13.37 6.07 4.44
N ASN A 131 12.64 6.78 3.57
CA ASN A 131 13.18 7.94 2.87
C ASN A 131 12.46 9.21 3.35
N GLY A 132 13.22 10.18 3.87
CA GLY A 132 12.70 11.53 4.19
C GLY A 132 12.76 11.93 5.67
N PRO A 133 12.32 13.16 5.99
CA PRO A 133 12.40 13.73 7.33
C PRO A 133 11.47 13.00 8.30
N ILE A 134 11.92 12.82 9.55
CA ILE A 134 11.06 12.32 10.62
C ILE A 134 10.62 13.47 11.51
N GLY A 135 9.33 13.77 11.42
CA GLY A 135 8.65 14.63 12.36
C GLY A 135 8.55 13.99 13.75
N LYS A 136 8.56 14.82 14.81
CA LYS A 136 8.33 14.41 16.20
C LYS A 136 6.99 13.69 16.44
N ASN A 137 6.00 13.87 15.55
CA ASN A 137 4.69 13.22 15.68
C ASN A 137 4.62 11.80 15.08
N ILE A 138 5.63 11.38 14.32
CA ILE A 138 5.73 10.02 13.77
C ILE A 138 5.79 8.95 14.88
N PRO A 139 6.71 9.05 15.86
CA PRO A 139 6.76 8.12 16.98
C PRO A 139 5.41 8.00 17.72
N ARG A 140 4.72 9.14 17.94
CA ARG A 140 3.40 9.17 18.59
C ARG A 140 2.32 8.43 17.81
N LEU A 141 2.32 8.51 16.47
CA LEU A 141 1.41 7.74 15.63
C LEU A 141 1.69 6.24 15.77
N PHE A 142 2.97 5.83 15.85
CA PHE A 142 3.32 4.44 16.10
C PHE A 142 2.83 3.95 17.46
N SER A 143 3.08 4.70 18.54
CA SER A 143 2.61 4.30 19.88
C SER A 143 1.09 4.22 19.93
N LEU A 144 0.39 5.17 19.30
CA LEU A 144 -1.06 5.15 19.18
C LEU A 144 -1.53 3.90 18.46
N PHE A 145 -1.04 3.64 17.26
CA PHE A 145 -1.47 2.47 16.49
C PHE A 145 -1.10 1.18 17.20
N HIS A 146 0.09 1.06 17.78
CA HIS A 146 0.43 -0.13 18.55
C HIS A 146 -0.56 -0.43 19.67
N ARG A 147 -1.07 0.60 20.37
CA ARG A 147 -2.08 0.43 21.41
C ARG A 147 -3.46 0.06 20.85
N GLU A 148 -3.85 0.67 19.72
CA GLU A 148 -5.16 0.43 19.11
C GLU A 148 -5.18 -0.83 18.21
N PHE A 149 -4.03 -1.41 17.90
CA PHE A 149 -3.89 -2.63 17.11
C PHE A 149 -3.96 -3.86 18.02
N PRO A 150 -5.00 -4.70 17.90
CA PRO A 150 -5.05 -5.99 18.61
C PRO A 150 -4.13 -7.04 17.97
N GLU A 151 -3.60 -6.77 16.77
CA GLU A 151 -2.71 -7.66 16.03
C GLU A 151 -1.26 -7.49 16.46
N ILE A 152 -0.46 -8.54 16.23
CA ILE A 152 0.95 -8.59 16.63
C ILE A 152 1.80 -7.51 15.92
N SER A 153 1.40 -7.08 14.72
CA SER A 153 2.13 -6.09 13.92
C SER A 153 1.21 -5.25 13.05
N ILE A 154 1.55 -3.96 12.89
CA ILE A 154 0.86 -3.04 11.98
C ILE A 154 1.02 -3.49 10.52
N PHE A 155 2.14 -4.15 10.18
CA PHE A 155 2.47 -4.62 8.85
C PHE A 155 2.68 -6.14 8.84
N PRO A 156 1.61 -6.93 8.83
CA PRO A 156 1.69 -8.38 9.05
C PRO A 156 2.49 -9.13 7.98
N SER A 157 2.60 -8.57 6.77
CA SER A 157 3.35 -9.17 5.65
C SER A 157 4.74 -8.56 5.43
N LEU A 158 5.20 -7.68 6.33
CA LEU A 158 6.48 -7.00 6.20
C LEU A 158 7.61 -8.02 6.30
N CYS A 159 8.40 -8.15 5.23
CA CYS A 159 9.55 -9.05 5.20
C CYS A 159 10.89 -8.32 5.11
N ARG A 160 10.89 -7.05 4.68
CA ARG A 160 12.09 -6.21 4.64
C ARG A 160 11.81 -4.84 5.23
N LEU A 161 12.64 -4.44 6.19
CA LEU A 161 12.63 -3.11 6.79
C LEU A 161 13.99 -2.46 6.59
N ARG A 162 14.01 -1.31 5.89
CA ARG A 162 15.19 -0.45 5.80
C ARG A 162 14.90 0.83 6.57
N TRP A 163 15.59 1.02 7.67
CA TRP A 163 15.23 2.08 8.60
C TRP A 163 16.47 2.65 9.26
N THR A 164 16.72 3.94 9.07
CA THR A 164 17.65 4.67 9.92
C THR A 164 16.97 4.83 11.29
N PRO A 165 17.56 4.39 12.42
CA PRO A 165 16.99 4.65 13.74
C PRO A 165 16.82 6.16 13.99
N LEU A 166 15.93 6.49 14.90
CA LEU A 166 15.78 7.86 15.37
C LEU A 166 16.74 8.12 16.50
N ASP A 167 17.12 9.39 16.66
CA ASP A 167 17.62 9.88 17.94
C ASP A 167 16.48 9.75 18.97
N GLY A 168 16.43 8.61 19.68
CA GLY A 168 15.49 8.37 20.78
C GLY A 168 14.71 7.05 20.71
N ASP A 169 14.32 6.61 21.91
CA ASP A 169 13.56 5.40 22.32
C ASP A 169 13.18 4.41 21.19
N GLU A 170 14.07 3.43 20.99
CA GLU A 170 14.00 2.37 19.99
C GLU A 170 12.77 1.44 20.15
N THR A 171 12.11 1.47 21.31
CA THR A 171 10.99 0.58 21.63
C THR A 171 9.76 0.81 20.75
N GLN A 172 9.62 2.00 20.18
CA GLN A 172 8.44 2.40 19.39
C GLN A 172 8.37 1.70 18.02
N PHE A 173 9.49 1.12 17.56
CA PHE A 173 9.56 0.40 16.29
C PHE A 173 9.21 -1.08 16.43
N THR A 174 9.12 -1.60 17.64
CA THR A 174 8.69 -3.00 17.85
C THR A 174 7.33 -3.29 17.25
N ALA A 175 6.45 -2.28 17.19
CA ALA A 175 5.15 -2.34 16.52
C ALA A 175 5.22 -2.61 15.00
N LEU A 176 6.36 -2.32 14.37
CA LEU A 176 6.64 -2.61 12.97
C LEU A 176 7.13 -4.05 12.75
N PHE A 177 7.68 -4.68 13.78
CA PHE A 177 8.24 -6.02 13.63
C PHE A 177 7.10 -7.03 13.44
N SER A 178 7.07 -7.59 12.23
CA SER A 178 6.19 -8.69 11.90
C SER A 178 6.95 -10.01 12.16
N SER A 179 6.22 -11.09 12.42
CA SER A 179 6.81 -12.43 12.51
C SER A 179 7.42 -12.90 11.17
N ASN A 180 7.12 -12.22 10.07
CA ASN A 180 7.64 -12.50 8.73
C ASN A 180 8.86 -11.65 8.37
N LEU A 181 9.34 -10.79 9.28
CA LEU A 181 10.51 -9.95 9.04
C LEU A 181 11.75 -10.83 8.86
N ALA A 182 12.27 -10.86 7.63
CA ALA A 182 13.40 -11.69 7.24
C ALA A 182 14.67 -10.87 6.99
N ASP A 183 14.52 -9.58 6.70
CA ASP A 183 15.61 -8.69 6.31
C ASP A 183 15.45 -7.35 7.04
N LEU A 184 16.43 -7.01 7.86
CA LEU A 184 16.46 -5.80 8.66
C LEU A 184 17.77 -5.08 8.37
N ASP A 185 17.64 -3.89 7.79
CA ASP A 185 18.74 -3.02 7.44
C ASP A 185 18.60 -1.74 8.26
N LEU A 186 19.46 -1.60 9.28
CA LEU A 186 19.47 -0.45 10.17
C LEU A 186 20.69 0.40 9.84
N ASP A 187 20.45 1.60 9.30
CA ASP A 187 21.49 2.61 9.13
C ASP A 187 21.82 3.23 10.49
N LEU A 188 22.75 2.62 11.22
CA LEU A 188 23.32 3.16 12.46
C LEU A 188 24.36 4.22 12.09
N ASN A 189 23.95 5.48 12.00
CA ASN A 189 24.87 6.62 11.89
C ASN A 189 25.53 6.95 13.23
#